data_AF-C4WWH8-F1
#
_entry.id   AF-C4WWH8-F1
#
_cell.length_a   1.000
_cell.length_b   1.000
_cell.length_c   1.000
_cell.angle_alpha   90.00
_cell.angle_beta   90.00
_cell.angle_gamma   90.00
#
_symmetry.space_group_name_H-M   'P 1'
#
loop_
_entity.id
_entity.type
_entity.pdbx_description
1 polymer ?
#
loop_
_entity_poly.entity_id
_entity_poly.type
_entity_poly.pdbx_seq_one_letter_code
_entity_poly.pdbx_strand_id
1 'polypeptide(L)'
;MFAMDDGRIIVYGGYYKEKVKKDYDKGIILIDMYMLTPEKGDTDCSNYRWSKVKQAGSLPTARCSLSGSPIPGHNKAYVFGGVYDEEQGEDDLTSTFYNELYMLDMEQNTPTWRFISVKELASEEAQNLVNSETPAPTPRSHSGLAFKHNTLFVYGGIVEKGSKSLTLSDFYSLDIKKLKKWNVICNDDILKTVTSDCSSDDSMSTGDSSSESSESDGSSSDGQMDTD
;
A
#
# COMPACT_ATOMS: atom_id res chain seq x y z
N MET A 1 4.17 -0.41 -9.36
CA MET A 1 4.69 -0.39 -10.75
C MET A 1 3.56 -0.73 -11.72
N PHE A 2 3.67 -0.34 -12.99
CA PHE A 2 2.74 -0.77 -14.05
C PHE A 2 3.41 -0.70 -15.42
N ALA A 3 2.95 -1.53 -16.37
CA ALA A 3 3.42 -1.54 -17.74
C ALA A 3 2.52 -0.66 -18.62
N MET A 4 3.11 0.02 -19.60
CA MET A 4 2.42 0.81 -20.62
C MET A 4 2.28 -0.01 -21.91
N ASP A 5 1.32 0.37 -22.76
CA ASP A 5 1.06 -0.32 -24.02
C ASP A 5 2.23 -0.29 -25.01
N ASP A 6 3.12 0.69 -24.88
CA ASP A 6 4.34 0.81 -25.69
C ASP A 6 5.54 0.03 -25.10
N GLY A 7 5.30 -0.80 -24.09
CA GLY A 7 6.29 -1.66 -23.44
C GLY A 7 7.11 -0.98 -22.36
N ARG A 8 6.97 0.34 -22.15
CA ARG A 8 7.64 1.02 -21.04
C ARG A 8 7.08 0.53 -19.70
N ILE A 9 7.96 0.36 -18.72
CA ILE A 9 7.56 0.02 -17.34
C ILE A 9 7.83 1.21 -16.45
N ILE A 10 6.82 1.60 -15.67
CA ILE A 10 6.89 2.71 -14.73
C ILE A 10 7.01 2.17 -13.31
N VAL A 11 8.06 2.60 -12.63
CA VAL A 11 8.31 2.33 -11.21
C VAL A 11 8.27 3.66 -10.49
N TYR A 12 7.42 3.76 -9.47
CA TYR A 12 7.29 4.95 -8.65
C TYR A 12 7.28 4.55 -7.18
N GLY A 13 8.09 5.27 -6.41
CA GLY A 13 8.22 5.10 -4.98
C GLY A 13 8.75 3.73 -4.58
N GLY A 14 8.37 3.31 -3.37
CA GLY A 14 8.85 2.08 -2.74
C GLY A 14 9.28 2.33 -1.30
N TYR A 15 9.79 1.28 -0.67
CA TYR A 15 10.27 1.31 0.71
C TYR A 15 11.52 0.44 0.78
N TYR A 16 12.53 0.89 1.52
CA TYR A 16 13.67 0.08 1.90
C TYR A 16 14.09 0.37 3.34
N LYS A 17 14.83 -0.55 3.94
CA LYS A 17 15.39 -0.38 5.28
C LYS A 17 16.88 -0.06 5.17
N GLU A 18 17.32 0.97 5.87
CA GLU A 18 18.72 1.34 5.99
C GLU A 18 19.23 0.99 7.40
N LYS A 19 20.32 0.23 7.46
CA LYS A 19 20.91 -0.16 8.74
C LYS A 19 21.57 1.03 9.42
N VAL A 20 21.05 1.45 10.58
CA VAL A 20 21.60 2.58 11.34
C VAL A 20 22.44 2.09 12.52
N LYS A 21 21.98 1.07 13.25
CA LYS A 21 22.70 0.46 14.38
C LYS A 21 22.55 -1.06 14.36
N LYS A 22 23.16 -1.76 15.33
CA LYS A 22 23.21 -3.23 15.38
C LYS A 22 21.82 -3.87 15.30
N ASP A 23 20.86 -3.31 16.03
CA ASP A 23 19.51 -3.84 16.21
C ASP A 23 18.42 -2.81 15.81
N TYR A 24 18.78 -1.81 15.01
CA TYR A 24 17.85 -0.79 14.51
C TYR A 24 18.12 -0.46 13.04
N ASP A 25 17.12 -0.75 12.23
CA ASP A 25 17.03 -0.38 10.82
C ASP A 25 15.96 0.70 10.67
N LYS A 26 16.28 1.78 9.98
CA LYS A 26 15.34 2.86 9.71
C LYS A 26 14.64 2.63 8.38
N GLY A 27 13.31 2.72 8.36
CA GLY A 27 12.52 2.74 7.15
C GLY A 27 12.73 4.02 6.32
N ILE A 28 12.94 3.86 5.02
CA ILE A 28 13.04 4.96 4.07
C ILE A 28 12.06 4.76 2.93
N ILE A 29 11.17 5.73 2.77
CA ILE A 29 10.19 5.76 1.70
C ILE A 29 10.77 6.50 0.50
N LEU A 30 10.68 5.86 -0.67
CA LEU A 30 11.09 6.43 -1.93
C LEU A 30 9.90 7.19 -2.53
N ILE A 31 10.19 8.35 -3.13
CA ILE A 31 9.22 9.19 -3.84
C ILE A 31 9.69 9.53 -5.26
N ASP A 32 10.76 8.88 -5.73
CA ASP A 32 11.27 9.05 -7.08
C ASP A 32 10.58 8.11 -8.07
N MET A 33 10.81 8.41 -9.35
CA MET A 33 10.23 7.67 -10.47
C MET A 33 11.36 7.19 -11.38
N TYR A 34 11.24 5.96 -11.81
CA TYR A 34 12.07 5.36 -12.82
C TYR A 34 11.22 4.83 -13.97
N MET A 35 11.77 4.93 -15.17
CA MET A 35 11.18 4.42 -16.38
C MET A 35 12.16 3.44 -17.01
N LEU A 36 11.68 2.23 -17.24
CA LEU A 36 12.37 1.22 -18.01
C LEU A 36 11.83 1.32 -19.43
N THR A 37 12.73 1.60 -20.38
CA THR A 37 12.38 1.64 -21.80
C THR A 37 12.98 0.44 -22.50
N PRO A 38 12.19 -0.37 -23.23
CA PRO A 38 12.72 -1.47 -24.03
C PRO A 38 13.79 -0.95 -25.00
N GLU A 39 14.86 -1.72 -25.19
CA GLU A 39 15.84 -1.38 -26.21
C GLU A 39 15.29 -1.61 -27.63
N LYS A 40 15.85 -0.90 -28.62
CA LYS A 40 15.36 -0.99 -30.00
C LYS A 40 15.61 -2.40 -30.53
N GLY A 41 14.52 -3.11 -30.87
CA GLY A 41 14.57 -4.48 -31.37
C GLY A 41 14.48 -5.55 -30.28
N ASP A 42 14.29 -5.16 -29.02
CA ASP A 42 13.96 -6.09 -27.93
C ASP A 42 12.56 -6.69 -28.17
N THR A 43 12.46 -8.02 -28.18
CA THR A 43 11.19 -8.75 -28.47
C THR A 43 10.82 -9.77 -27.40
N ASP A 44 11.73 -10.03 -26.46
CA ASP A 44 11.58 -10.99 -25.38
C ASP A 44 11.58 -10.34 -23.99
N CYS A 45 11.51 -9.00 -23.92
CA CYS A 45 11.53 -8.22 -22.69
C CYS A 45 12.79 -8.45 -21.83
N SER A 46 13.94 -8.71 -22.47
CA SER A 46 15.20 -8.98 -21.76
C SER A 46 16.08 -7.74 -21.61
N ASN A 47 15.97 -6.75 -22.50
CA ASN A 47 16.85 -5.58 -22.52
C ASN A 47 16.08 -4.28 -22.29
N TYR A 48 16.29 -3.69 -21.10
CA TYR A 48 15.67 -2.43 -20.70
C TYR A 48 16.71 -1.40 -20.28
N ARG A 49 16.53 -0.18 -20.77
CA ARG A 49 17.25 0.99 -20.26
C ARG A 49 16.54 1.53 -19.02
N TRP A 50 17.21 1.43 -17.87
CA TRP A 50 16.76 2.04 -16.63
C TRP A 50 17.12 3.53 -16.58
N SER A 51 16.14 4.40 -16.36
CA SER A 51 16.36 5.86 -16.28
C SER A 51 15.53 6.50 -15.18
N LYS A 52 16.17 7.37 -14.39
CA LYS A 52 15.46 8.22 -13.41
C LYS A 52 14.71 9.32 -14.14
N VAL A 53 13.47 9.56 -13.76
CA VAL A 53 12.57 10.50 -14.43
C VAL A 53 12.19 11.64 -13.51
N LYS A 54 12.25 12.87 -14.04
CA LYS A 54 11.73 14.06 -13.36
C LYS A 54 10.20 14.04 -13.37
N GLN A 55 9.61 14.58 -12.32
CA GLN A 55 8.15 14.57 -12.12
C GLN A 55 7.66 16.01 -11.97
N ALA A 56 6.43 16.27 -12.38
CA ALA A 56 5.77 17.57 -12.25
C ALA A 56 4.34 17.44 -11.73
N GLY A 57 3.70 18.57 -11.42
CA GLY A 57 2.28 18.63 -11.03
C GLY A 57 2.04 18.40 -9.54
N SER A 58 0.92 17.76 -9.21
CA SER A 58 0.50 17.47 -7.84
C SER A 58 1.00 16.10 -7.43
N LEU A 59 2.23 16.02 -6.90
CA LEU A 59 2.84 14.76 -6.49
C LEU A 59 2.08 14.12 -5.32
N PRO A 60 1.97 12.78 -5.29
CA PRO A 60 1.57 12.06 -4.08
C PRO A 60 2.49 12.41 -2.90
N THR A 61 1.97 12.44 -1.67
CA THR A 61 2.84 12.54 -0.49
C THR A 61 3.66 11.25 -0.35
N ALA A 62 4.70 11.30 0.49
CA ALA A 62 5.48 10.10 0.81
C ALA A 62 4.56 8.96 1.25
N ARG A 63 4.58 7.85 0.50
CA ARG A 63 3.88 6.59 0.77
C ARG A 63 4.38 5.49 -0.16
N CYS A 64 4.24 4.24 0.25
CA CYS A 64 4.55 3.06 -0.56
C CYS A 64 3.27 2.26 -0.86
N SER A 65 3.42 1.14 -1.58
CA SER A 65 2.33 0.21 -1.89
C SER A 65 1.10 0.83 -2.56
N LEU A 66 1.31 1.89 -3.35
CA LEU A 66 0.29 2.41 -4.24
C LEU A 66 0.04 1.40 -5.37
N SER A 67 -1.21 1.29 -5.76
CA SER A 67 -1.63 0.45 -6.87
C SER A 67 -1.85 1.31 -8.11
N GLY A 68 -1.38 0.84 -9.28
CA GLY A 68 -1.46 1.60 -10.52
C GLY A 68 -2.02 0.78 -11.67
N SER A 69 -2.84 1.41 -12.53
CA SER A 69 -3.37 0.82 -13.76
C SER A 69 -3.15 1.77 -14.93
N PRO A 70 -2.53 1.34 -16.04
CA PRO A 70 -2.47 2.12 -17.27
C PRO A 70 -3.88 2.26 -17.86
N ILE A 71 -4.06 3.26 -18.72
CA ILE A 71 -5.25 3.43 -19.55
C ILE A 71 -4.89 2.89 -20.94
N PRO A 72 -5.50 1.78 -21.40
CA PRO A 72 -5.22 1.22 -22.71
C PRO A 72 -5.48 2.23 -23.84
N GLY A 73 -4.55 2.31 -24.78
CA GLY A 73 -4.54 3.26 -25.90
C GLY A 73 -4.06 4.67 -25.53
N HIS A 74 -3.67 4.91 -24.27
CA HIS A 74 -3.31 6.24 -23.78
C HIS A 74 -2.00 6.22 -22.98
N ASN A 75 -1.28 7.33 -23.03
CA ASN A 75 -0.05 7.51 -22.27
C ASN A 75 -0.32 8.06 -20.86
N LYS A 76 -1.30 7.44 -20.18
CA LYS A 76 -1.83 7.86 -18.87
C LYS A 76 -2.06 6.64 -17.99
N ALA A 77 -1.97 6.82 -16.68
CA ALA A 77 -2.28 5.79 -15.70
C ALA A 77 -3.00 6.38 -14.48
N TYR A 78 -3.87 5.58 -13.86
CA TYR A 78 -4.44 5.89 -12.55
C TYR A 78 -3.66 5.19 -11.45
N VAL A 79 -3.45 5.89 -10.34
CA VAL A 79 -2.74 5.39 -9.16
C VAL A 79 -3.59 5.68 -7.93
N PHE A 80 -3.75 4.70 -7.05
CA PHE A 80 -4.67 4.78 -5.93
C PHE A 80 -4.02 4.27 -4.63
N GLY A 81 -4.35 4.95 -3.54
CA GLY A 81 -4.09 4.53 -2.17
C GLY A 81 -2.62 4.56 -1.76
N GLY A 82 -2.23 3.58 -0.95
CA GLY A 82 -0.89 3.44 -0.40
C GLY A 82 -0.85 3.60 1.12
N VAL A 83 0.33 3.40 1.71
CA VAL A 83 0.57 3.49 3.15
C VAL A 83 1.86 4.27 3.44
N TYR A 84 1.85 5.04 4.51
CA TYR A 84 3.02 5.70 5.08
C TYR A 84 3.16 5.26 6.53
N ASP A 85 4.29 4.65 6.85
CA ASP A 85 4.57 4.19 8.21
C ASP A 85 5.51 5.19 8.89
N GLU A 86 5.09 5.69 10.05
CA GLU A 86 5.86 6.59 10.90
C GLU A 86 6.40 5.82 12.11
N GLU A 87 7.73 5.78 12.24
CA GLU A 87 8.41 5.20 13.39
C GLU A 87 8.46 6.23 14.54
N GLN A 88 7.75 5.98 15.64
CA GLN A 88 7.74 6.78 16.87
C GLN A 88 8.61 6.13 17.96
N GLY A 89 9.86 5.80 17.64
CA GLY A 89 10.79 5.13 18.56
C GLY A 89 11.28 3.80 18.01
N GLU A 90 11.91 2.96 18.84
CA GLU A 90 12.46 1.67 18.38
C GLU A 90 11.37 0.62 18.10
N ASP A 91 10.21 0.69 18.78
CA ASP A 91 9.15 -0.34 18.71
C ASP A 91 7.73 0.20 18.43
N ASP A 92 7.57 1.50 18.16
CA ASP A 92 6.26 2.10 17.89
C ASP A 92 6.17 2.50 16.41
N LEU A 93 5.24 1.88 15.68
CA LEU A 93 5.00 2.12 14.26
C LEU A 93 3.55 2.52 14.06
N THR A 94 3.30 3.71 13.53
CA THR A 94 1.97 4.17 13.17
C THR A 94 1.81 4.23 11.66
N SER A 95 0.89 3.44 11.13
CA SER A 95 0.61 3.38 9.69
C SER A 95 -0.55 4.29 9.30
N THR A 96 -0.29 5.21 8.38
CA THR A 96 -1.30 6.06 7.73
C THR A 96 -1.62 5.50 6.35
N PHE A 97 -2.82 4.97 6.17
CA PHE A 97 -3.32 4.52 4.87
C PHE A 97 -3.98 5.66 4.11
N TYR A 98 -4.00 5.57 2.78
CA TYR A 98 -4.59 6.59 1.91
C TYR A 98 -5.62 5.99 0.95
N ASN A 99 -6.58 6.80 0.50
CA ASN A 99 -7.57 6.48 -0.54
C ASN A 99 -7.61 7.55 -1.65
N GLU A 100 -6.54 8.31 -1.77
CA GLU A 100 -6.44 9.34 -2.80
C GLU A 100 -6.26 8.70 -4.18
N LEU A 101 -6.88 9.31 -5.20
CA LEU A 101 -6.75 8.92 -6.58
C LEU A 101 -5.91 9.96 -7.33
N TYR A 102 -4.86 9.49 -7.98
CA TYR A 102 -4.00 10.30 -8.84
C TYR A 102 -4.07 9.78 -10.27
N MET A 103 -3.85 10.69 -11.22
CA MET A 103 -3.54 10.36 -12.61
C MET A 103 -2.12 10.78 -12.91
N LEU A 104 -1.34 9.88 -13.48
CA LEU A 104 -0.05 10.17 -14.07
C LEU A 104 -0.22 10.39 -15.58
N ASP A 105 0.04 11.60 -16.05
CA ASP A 105 0.03 11.95 -17.46
C ASP A 105 1.46 11.95 -18.02
N MET A 106 1.72 11.09 -18.99
CA MET A 106 3.04 10.92 -19.61
C MET A 106 3.05 11.39 -21.06
N GLU A 107 2.00 12.06 -21.55
CA GLU A 107 1.94 12.59 -22.92
C GLU A 107 3.03 13.64 -23.19
N GLN A 108 3.48 14.32 -22.14
CA GLN A 108 4.54 15.32 -22.19
C GLN A 108 5.90 14.72 -21.84
N ASN A 109 6.99 15.42 -22.19
CA ASN A 109 8.36 14.98 -21.86
C ASN A 109 8.59 14.75 -20.37
N THR A 110 7.86 15.45 -19.50
CA THR A 110 7.92 15.28 -18.04
C THR A 110 6.59 14.68 -17.55
N PRO A 111 6.61 13.45 -17.01
CA PRO A 111 5.43 12.87 -16.37
C PRO A 111 4.84 13.81 -15.33
N THR A 112 3.55 14.09 -15.46
CA THR A 112 2.83 15.09 -14.67
C THR A 112 1.74 14.41 -13.87
N TRP A 113 1.85 14.50 -12.55
CA TRP A 113 0.83 14.02 -11.62
C TRP A 113 -0.33 15.01 -11.54
N ARG A 114 -1.55 14.49 -11.52
CA ARG A 114 -2.78 15.24 -11.25
C ARG A 114 -3.57 14.54 -10.16
N PHE A 115 -3.92 15.27 -9.11
CA PHE A 115 -4.86 14.80 -8.11
C PHE A 115 -6.26 14.75 -8.69
N ILE A 116 -6.97 13.64 -8.47
CA ILE A 116 -8.33 13.42 -8.97
C ILE A 116 -9.30 13.50 -7.80
N SER A 117 -10.02 14.63 -7.74
CA SER A 117 -11.11 14.82 -6.79
C SER A 117 -12.42 14.33 -7.40
N VAL A 118 -13.12 13.44 -6.69
CA VAL A 118 -14.48 13.01 -7.03
C VAL A 118 -15.44 14.07 -6.50
N LYS A 119 -16.09 14.79 -7.41
CA LYS A 119 -17.04 15.87 -7.08
C LYS A 119 -18.40 15.27 -6.76
N GLU A 120 -18.72 15.20 -5.49
CA GLU A 120 -20.04 14.80 -5.05
C GLU A 120 -21.07 15.88 -5.45
N LEU A 121 -22.13 15.46 -6.15
CA LEU A 121 -23.30 16.32 -6.34
C LEU A 121 -24.08 16.31 -5.01
N ALA A 122 -23.99 17.39 -4.25
CA ALA A 122 -24.92 17.63 -3.16
C ALA A 122 -26.34 17.72 -3.74
N SER A 123 -27.15 16.69 -3.56
CA SER A 123 -28.59 16.80 -3.76
C SER A 123 -29.16 17.72 -2.68
N GLU A 124 -30.02 18.67 -3.05
CA GLU A 124 -30.63 19.64 -2.12
C GLU A 124 -31.40 18.98 -0.96
N GLU A 125 -31.80 17.72 -1.11
CA GLU A 125 -32.48 16.91 -0.09
C GLU A 125 -31.54 16.32 1.00
N ALA A 126 -30.22 16.40 0.82
CA ALA A 126 -29.23 15.82 1.74
C ALA A 126 -28.81 16.75 2.89
N GLN A 127 -29.35 17.97 2.97
CA GLN A 127 -28.96 18.96 4.00
C GLN A 127 -29.49 18.66 5.41
N ASN A 128 -30.28 17.59 5.62
CA ASN A 128 -30.88 17.27 6.93
C ASN A 128 -30.52 15.89 7.50
N LEU A 129 -29.49 15.21 6.99
CA LEU A 129 -28.93 13.99 7.61
C LEU A 129 -27.42 14.13 7.77
N VAL A 130 -27.00 14.54 8.96
CA VAL A 130 -25.61 14.46 9.42
C VAL A 130 -25.13 13.00 9.36
N ASN A 131 -23.95 12.77 8.76
CA ASN A 131 -23.21 11.50 8.68
C ASN A 131 -23.79 10.35 7.82
N SER A 132 -24.09 10.63 6.54
CA SER A 132 -24.03 9.59 5.51
C SER A 132 -22.66 9.65 4.82
N GLU A 133 -21.66 8.93 5.34
CA GLU A 133 -20.40 8.73 4.60
C GLU A 133 -20.74 8.15 3.22
N THR A 134 -20.35 8.87 2.18
CA THR A 134 -20.68 8.48 0.82
C THR A 134 -19.81 7.28 0.44
N PRO A 135 -20.38 6.29 -0.26
CA PRO A 135 -19.77 4.98 -0.33
C PRO A 135 -18.55 5.00 -1.27
N ALA A 136 -17.40 5.33 -0.70
CA ALA A 136 -16.10 5.40 -1.37
C ALA A 136 -15.16 4.34 -0.76
N PRO A 137 -14.13 3.92 -1.51
CA PRO A 137 -13.08 3.08 -0.94
C PRO A 137 -12.44 3.75 0.29
N THR A 138 -12.37 3.01 1.39
CA THR A 138 -11.64 3.43 2.59
C THR A 138 -10.13 3.52 2.32
N PRO A 139 -9.36 4.24 3.15
CA PRO A 139 -7.91 4.27 3.06
C PRO A 139 -7.29 2.87 3.14
N ARG A 140 -6.40 2.53 2.20
CA ARG A 140 -5.86 1.16 2.03
C ARG A 140 -4.59 1.13 1.17
N SER A 141 -3.83 0.05 1.30
CA SER A 141 -2.71 -0.29 0.42
C SER A 141 -3.00 -1.55 -0.39
N HIS A 142 -2.17 -1.85 -1.39
CA HIS A 142 -2.22 -3.12 -2.15
C HIS A 142 -3.56 -3.45 -2.83
N SER A 143 -4.38 -2.47 -3.15
CA SER A 143 -5.65 -2.71 -3.85
C SER A 143 -5.43 -3.30 -5.24
N GLY A 144 -6.35 -4.14 -5.70
CA GLY A 144 -6.46 -4.50 -7.10
C GLY A 144 -7.01 -3.32 -7.90
N LEU A 145 -6.25 -2.83 -8.88
CA LEU A 145 -6.69 -1.77 -9.78
C LEU A 145 -6.81 -2.30 -11.21
N ALA A 146 -7.90 -1.94 -11.88
CA ALA A 146 -8.10 -2.22 -13.29
C ALA A 146 -8.86 -1.08 -13.97
N PHE A 147 -8.51 -0.80 -15.22
CA PHE A 147 -9.21 0.18 -16.04
C PHE A 147 -9.86 -0.50 -17.24
N LYS A 148 -11.14 -0.21 -17.50
CA LYS A 148 -11.84 -0.69 -18.70
C LYS A 148 -12.77 0.37 -19.25
N HIS A 149 -12.59 0.69 -20.53
CA HIS A 149 -13.30 1.74 -21.28
C HIS A 149 -13.17 3.13 -20.65
N ASN A 150 -13.98 3.42 -19.64
CA ASN A 150 -14.03 4.70 -18.96
C ASN A 150 -14.25 4.54 -17.46
N THR A 151 -14.08 3.32 -16.97
CA THR A 151 -14.41 2.94 -15.61
C THR A 151 -13.15 2.38 -14.97
N LEU A 152 -12.74 3.02 -13.88
CA LEU A 152 -11.73 2.52 -12.99
C LEU A 152 -12.39 1.59 -11.98
N PHE A 153 -11.76 0.46 -11.70
CA PHE A 153 -12.20 -0.56 -10.77
C PHE A 153 -11.17 -0.66 -9.65
N VAL A 154 -11.63 -0.69 -8.40
CA VAL A 154 -10.81 -0.82 -7.19
C VAL A 154 -11.36 -1.94 -6.33
N TYR A 155 -10.58 -2.99 -6.14
CA TYR A 155 -10.95 -4.18 -5.38
C TYR A 155 -10.02 -4.39 -4.20
N GLY A 156 -10.61 -4.62 -3.03
CA GLY A 156 -9.91 -5.02 -1.82
C GLY A 156 -8.72 -4.13 -1.45
N GLY A 157 -7.70 -4.74 -0.86
CA GLY A 157 -6.51 -4.09 -0.32
C GLY A 157 -6.27 -4.52 1.12
N ILE A 158 -5.36 -3.83 1.79
CA ILE A 158 -4.99 -4.11 3.18
C ILE A 158 -5.09 -2.81 3.97
N VAL A 159 -5.56 -2.92 5.21
CA VAL A 159 -5.54 -1.87 6.23
C VAL A 159 -5.12 -2.48 7.56
N GLU A 160 -4.46 -1.71 8.40
CA GLU A 160 -4.04 -2.16 9.73
C GLU A 160 -4.82 -1.43 10.82
N LYS A 161 -5.17 -2.16 11.88
CA LYS A 161 -5.84 -1.63 13.06
C LYS A 161 -5.23 -2.26 14.31
N GLY A 162 -4.45 -1.46 15.05
CA GLY A 162 -3.62 -1.97 16.14
C GLY A 162 -2.61 -2.99 15.61
N SER A 163 -2.49 -4.14 16.27
CA SER A 163 -1.58 -5.23 15.85
C SER A 163 -2.15 -6.15 14.75
N LYS A 164 -3.34 -5.85 14.21
CA LYS A 164 -4.04 -6.72 13.25
C LYS A 164 -4.05 -6.10 11.85
N SER A 165 -3.58 -6.88 10.88
CA SER A 165 -3.72 -6.59 9.44
C SER A 165 -5.02 -7.19 8.91
N LEU A 166 -5.85 -6.36 8.28
CA LEU A 166 -7.16 -6.73 7.74
C LEU A 166 -7.10 -6.69 6.22
N THR A 167 -7.50 -7.80 5.58
CA THR A 167 -7.65 -7.87 4.13
C THR A 167 -9.08 -7.49 3.75
N LEU A 168 -9.21 -6.51 2.85
CA LEU A 168 -10.48 -6.00 2.38
C LEU A 168 -10.98 -6.82 1.18
N SER A 169 -12.30 -6.98 1.08
CA SER A 169 -12.98 -7.76 0.02
C SER A 169 -14.09 -6.98 -0.71
N ASP A 170 -14.19 -5.67 -0.45
CA ASP A 170 -15.08 -4.75 -1.16
C ASP A 170 -14.63 -4.52 -2.62
N PHE A 171 -15.58 -4.06 -3.42
CA PHE A 171 -15.36 -3.79 -4.84
C PHE A 171 -16.09 -2.54 -5.29
N TYR A 172 -15.36 -1.58 -5.86
CA TYR A 172 -15.89 -0.31 -6.35
C TYR A 172 -15.58 -0.08 -7.82
N SER A 173 -16.38 0.77 -8.44
CA SER A 173 -16.11 1.33 -9.76
C SER A 173 -16.34 2.85 -9.81
N LEU A 174 -15.59 3.54 -10.64
CA LEU A 174 -15.67 4.99 -10.84
C LEU A 174 -15.68 5.34 -12.33
N ASP A 175 -16.70 6.08 -12.75
CA ASP A 175 -16.74 6.68 -14.10
C ASP A 175 -15.81 7.90 -14.14
N ILE A 176 -14.69 7.75 -14.84
CA ILE A 176 -13.60 8.72 -14.91
C ILE A 176 -13.93 9.96 -15.74
N LYS A 177 -14.95 9.93 -16.61
CA LYS A 177 -15.39 11.15 -17.33
C LYS A 177 -16.28 12.02 -16.45
N LYS A 178 -17.07 11.37 -15.60
CA LYS A 178 -18.04 12.06 -14.74
C LYS A 178 -17.42 12.48 -13.43
N LEU A 179 -16.59 11.63 -12.81
CA LEU A 179 -15.99 11.84 -11.49
C LEU A 179 -17.01 12.32 -10.45
N LYS A 180 -18.23 11.78 -10.49
CA LYS A 180 -19.36 12.23 -9.65
C LYS A 180 -19.50 11.43 -8.36
N LYS A 181 -19.40 10.12 -8.45
CA LYS A 181 -19.56 9.21 -7.31
C LYS A 181 -18.90 7.87 -7.59
N TRP A 182 -18.46 7.21 -6.53
CA TRP A 182 -18.12 5.80 -6.55
C TRP A 182 -19.40 4.97 -6.63
N ASN A 183 -19.33 3.89 -7.40
CA ASN A 183 -20.37 2.86 -7.45
C ASN A 183 -19.87 1.64 -6.70
N VAL A 184 -20.63 1.21 -5.70
CA VAL A 184 -20.35 -0.02 -4.96
C VAL A 184 -20.84 -1.21 -5.76
N ILE A 185 -19.94 -2.14 -6.06
CA ILE A 185 -20.25 -3.43 -6.66
C ILE A 185 -20.40 -4.48 -5.56
N CYS A 186 -19.48 -4.49 -4.59
CA CYS A 186 -19.51 -5.36 -3.43
C CYS A 186 -19.13 -4.54 -2.19
N ASN A 187 -19.89 -4.68 -1.11
CA ASN A 187 -19.52 -4.11 0.19
C ASN A 187 -18.65 -5.11 0.96
N ASP A 188 -17.84 -4.57 1.85
CA ASP A 188 -17.12 -5.33 2.86
C ASP A 188 -17.78 -5.11 4.22
N ASP A 189 -18.03 -6.19 4.95
CA ASP A 189 -18.56 -6.14 6.32
C ASP A 189 -17.44 -6.30 7.37
N ILE A 190 -16.21 -6.64 6.98
CA ILE A 190 -15.08 -6.89 7.88
C ILE A 190 -14.78 -5.68 8.78
N LEU A 191 -14.81 -4.46 8.22
CA LEU A 191 -14.53 -3.25 8.98
C LEU A 191 -15.56 -2.97 10.09
N LYS A 192 -16.81 -3.43 9.92
CA LYS A 192 -17.86 -3.28 10.93
C LYS A 192 -17.74 -4.30 12.06
N THR A 193 -17.22 -5.49 11.76
CA THR A 193 -17.01 -6.55 12.75
C THR A 193 -15.81 -6.27 13.65
N VAL A 194 -14.72 -5.73 13.11
CA VAL A 194 -13.50 -5.48 13.91
C VAL A 194 -13.65 -4.26 14.84
N THR A 195 -14.62 -3.37 14.60
CA THR A 195 -14.93 -2.28 15.54
C THR A 195 -15.70 -2.75 16.77
N SER A 196 -16.48 -3.84 16.71
CA SER A 196 -17.11 -4.42 17.90
C SER A 196 -16.12 -5.19 18.77
N ASP A 197 -15.18 -5.89 18.14
CA ASP A 197 -14.36 -6.89 18.83
C ASP A 197 -13.07 -6.31 19.45
N CYS A 198 -12.67 -5.10 19.07
CA CYS A 198 -11.48 -4.44 19.64
C CYS A 198 -11.77 -3.61 20.90
N SER A 199 -13.04 -3.52 21.33
CA SER A 199 -13.46 -2.78 22.51
C SER A 199 -13.53 -3.65 23.77
N SER A 200 -13.08 -4.89 23.72
CA SER A 200 -13.09 -5.79 24.86
C SER A 200 -11.82 -6.65 24.91
N ASP A 201 -11.05 -6.34 25.96
CA ASP A 201 -10.11 -7.20 26.67
C ASP A 201 -8.75 -7.50 26.03
N ASP A 202 -7.70 -6.94 26.65
CA ASP A 202 -6.39 -7.59 26.79
C ASP A 202 -5.78 -7.16 28.14
N SER A 203 -6.44 -7.57 29.24
CA SER A 203 -5.84 -7.55 30.57
C SER A 203 -5.10 -8.86 30.84
N MET A 204 -3.89 -9.00 30.29
CA MET A 204 -3.04 -10.17 30.55
C MET A 204 -2.44 -10.09 31.97
N SER A 205 -3.16 -10.59 32.97
CA SER A 205 -2.56 -10.97 34.27
C SER A 205 -1.83 -12.30 34.11
N THR A 206 -0.52 -12.26 33.88
CA THR A 206 0.33 -13.46 34.06
C THR A 206 0.74 -13.55 35.52
N GLY A 207 0.10 -14.50 36.23
CA GLY A 207 0.41 -14.84 37.60
C GLY A 207 1.83 -15.37 37.76
N ASP A 208 2.48 -14.87 38.79
CA ASP A 208 3.73 -15.36 39.37
C ASP A 208 3.61 -16.84 39.78
N SER A 209 4.55 -17.66 39.35
CA SER A 209 4.83 -18.95 39.98
C SER A 209 6.33 -19.20 39.96
N SER A 210 6.95 -18.71 41.01
CA SER A 210 8.24 -19.14 41.52
C SER A 210 8.22 -20.64 41.87
N SER A 211 9.18 -21.39 41.32
CA SER A 211 9.61 -22.65 41.91
C SER A 211 11.10 -22.87 41.68
N GLU A 212 11.86 -22.57 42.73
CA GLU A 212 13.23 -22.98 42.98
C GLU A 212 13.34 -24.51 43.04
N SER A 213 14.38 -25.13 42.46
CA SER A 213 15.00 -26.36 43.00
C SER A 213 16.34 -26.72 42.34
N SER A 214 17.40 -26.31 43.04
CA SER A 214 18.66 -27.00 43.37
C SER A 214 19.30 -28.06 42.44
N GLU A 215 20.55 -27.72 42.08
CA GLU A 215 21.75 -28.51 41.76
C GLU A 215 21.86 -29.97 42.26
N SER A 216 22.56 -30.82 41.48
CA SER A 216 23.40 -31.93 41.96
C SER A 216 24.35 -32.46 40.87
N ASP A 217 25.66 -32.44 41.17
CA ASP A 217 26.80 -32.96 40.41
C ASP A 217 26.82 -34.50 40.21
N GLY A 218 27.56 -34.97 39.18
CA GLY A 218 27.91 -36.38 39.02
C GLY A 218 28.78 -36.71 37.79
N SER A 219 30.07 -36.94 38.02
CA SER A 219 31.23 -37.04 37.12
C SER A 219 31.39 -38.28 36.18
N SER A 220 32.16 -38.06 35.10
CA SER A 220 33.21 -38.90 34.46
C SER A 220 32.89 -40.12 33.57
N SER A 221 33.48 -40.13 32.35
CA SER A 221 34.45 -41.16 31.88
C SER A 221 35.00 -40.86 30.47
N ASP A 222 36.31 -41.10 30.33
CA ASP A 222 37.22 -40.91 29.20
C ASP A 222 36.91 -41.66 27.89
N GLY A 223 37.52 -41.24 26.77
CA GLY A 223 37.55 -42.01 25.53
C GLY A 223 38.21 -41.40 24.28
N GLN A 224 39.45 -40.91 24.38
CA GLN A 224 40.58 -41.02 23.43
C GLN A 224 40.47 -40.73 21.90
N MET A 225 41.44 -39.89 21.49
CA MET A 225 42.10 -39.58 20.20
C MET A 225 42.03 -40.62 19.06
N ASP A 226 41.96 -40.18 17.80
CA ASP A 226 43.14 -39.90 16.96
C ASP A 226 42.77 -39.35 15.57
N THR A 227 43.66 -38.50 15.08
CA THR A 227 43.75 -37.92 13.73
C THR A 227 44.42 -38.88 12.76
N ASP A 228 43.97 -38.89 11.51
CA ASP A 228 44.82 -38.96 10.31
C ASP A 228 44.04 -38.39 9.10
#